data_AF-A0A563DIL5-F1
#
_entry.id   AF-A0A563DIL5-F1
#
_cell.length_a   1.000
_cell.length_b   1.000
_cell.length_c   1.000
_cell.angle_alpha   90.00
_cell.angle_beta   90.00
_cell.angle_gamma   90.00
#
_symmetry.space_group_name_H-M   'P 1'
#
loop_
_entity.id
_entity.type
_entity.pdbx_description
1 polymer ?
#
loop_
_entity_poly.entity_id
_entity_poly.type
_entity_poly.pdbx_seq_one_letter_code
_entity_poly.pdbx_strand_id
1 'polypeptide(L)'
;MKNQICKTEDNRYEIWGTTPFDVTKRIEEEGCRCLSHTLLWNPKPKFFDYKQLKEIREKLPNWLSENASDFSKQDKEEFIQELARMTDGELLQKLIYQYSFFRTSQYEEIYVFILKIANIQAYCINYNEVYSNYNNKDIYPEGDEFYDRLKKYYPIIENEAWAENEFGDSGIIPVNNKSNKQPTSKFLLEN
;
A
#
# COMPACT_ATOMS: atom_id res chain seq x y z
N MET A 1 24.07 -1.42 -10.84
CA MET A 1 23.35 -1.09 -12.09
C MET A 1 21.85 -1.10 -11.81
N LYS A 2 21.08 -0.09 -12.25
CA LYS A 2 19.61 -0.09 -12.09
C LYS A 2 18.99 -1.27 -12.87
N ASN A 3 17.95 -1.88 -12.30
CA ASN A 3 17.02 -2.83 -12.96
C ASN A 3 17.61 -4.17 -13.47
N GLN A 4 18.87 -4.49 -13.21
CA GLN A 4 19.52 -5.68 -13.81
C GLN A 4 18.93 -7.00 -13.36
N ILE A 5 18.47 -7.06 -12.12
CA ILE A 5 17.87 -8.24 -11.50
C ILE A 5 16.57 -8.69 -12.19
N CYS A 6 15.99 -7.84 -13.05
CA CYS A 6 14.76 -8.14 -13.77
C CYS A 6 15.00 -8.38 -15.27
N LYS A 7 16.27 -8.49 -15.71
CA LYS A 7 16.57 -8.78 -17.10
C LYS A 7 16.47 -10.27 -17.38
N THR A 8 15.78 -10.61 -18.46
CA THR A 8 15.77 -11.94 -19.07
C THR A 8 17.02 -12.17 -19.91
N GLU A 9 17.21 -13.41 -20.38
CA GLU A 9 18.35 -13.80 -21.23
C GLU A 9 18.40 -13.04 -22.57
N ASP A 10 17.24 -12.64 -23.10
CA ASP A 10 17.11 -11.82 -24.30
C ASP A 10 17.23 -10.30 -24.02
N ASN A 11 17.68 -9.92 -22.83
CA ASN A 11 17.93 -8.54 -22.37
C ASN A 11 16.69 -7.64 -22.20
N ARG A 12 15.47 -8.20 -22.19
CA ARG A 12 14.24 -7.45 -21.87
C ARG A 12 14.04 -7.36 -20.35
N TYR A 13 13.35 -6.32 -19.89
CA TYR A 13 13.01 -6.19 -18.48
C TYR A 13 11.62 -6.77 -18.22
N GLU A 14 11.52 -7.79 -17.36
CA GLU A 14 10.25 -8.46 -17.09
C GLU A 14 9.96 -8.55 -15.58
N ILE A 15 8.70 -8.30 -15.22
CA ILE A 15 8.15 -8.53 -13.88
C ILE A 15 7.22 -9.74 -13.92
N TRP A 16 7.52 -10.73 -13.11
CA TRP A 16 6.85 -11.98 -12.89
C TRP A 16 5.67 -11.79 -11.93
N GLY A 17 4.46 -11.75 -12.48
CA GLY A 17 3.21 -11.93 -11.74
C GLY A 17 2.62 -13.32 -12.05
N THR A 18 1.31 -13.37 -12.32
CA THR A 18 0.67 -14.57 -12.91
C THR A 18 1.21 -14.89 -14.30
N THR A 19 1.58 -13.85 -15.06
CA THR A 19 2.29 -13.92 -16.34
C THR A 19 3.41 -12.87 -16.33
N PRO A 20 4.60 -13.14 -16.90
CA PRO A 20 5.64 -12.13 -17.04
C PRO A 20 5.14 -10.91 -17.83
N PHE A 21 5.46 -9.72 -17.34
CA PHE A 21 5.08 -8.44 -17.92
C PHE A 21 6.32 -7.64 -18.32
N ASP A 22 6.45 -7.35 -19.62
CA ASP A 22 7.55 -6.55 -20.15
C ASP A 22 7.39 -5.08 -19.77
N VAL A 23 8.30 -4.58 -18.95
CA VAL A 23 8.31 -3.21 -18.43
C VAL A 23 9.38 -2.34 -19.08
N THR A 24 10.01 -2.81 -20.17
CA THR A 24 11.12 -2.12 -20.84
C THR A 24 10.73 -0.69 -21.21
N LYS A 25 9.59 -0.51 -21.88
CA LYS A 25 9.07 0.80 -22.26
C LYS A 25 8.84 1.71 -21.05
N ARG A 26 8.32 1.18 -19.94
CA ARG A 26 8.06 1.96 -18.71
C ARG A 26 9.36 2.39 -18.02
N ILE A 27 10.38 1.56 -18.04
CA ILE A 27 11.71 1.93 -17.53
C ILE A 27 12.31 3.05 -18.37
N GLU A 28 12.24 2.93 -19.70
CA GLU A 28 12.85 3.86 -20.65
C GLU A 28 12.12 5.21 -20.73
N GLU A 29 10.79 5.19 -20.74
CA GLU A 29 9.97 6.39 -20.96
C GLU A 29 9.45 7.00 -19.66
N GLU A 30 9.00 6.19 -18.69
CA GLU A 30 8.35 6.68 -17.47
C GLU A 30 9.33 6.85 -16.30
N GLY A 31 10.56 6.31 -16.41
CA GLY A 31 11.57 6.37 -15.37
C GLY A 31 11.34 5.38 -14.22
N CYS A 32 10.56 4.32 -14.47
CA CYS A 32 10.32 3.26 -13.50
C CYS A 32 11.62 2.51 -13.14
N ARG A 33 11.64 1.94 -11.94
CA ARG A 33 12.75 1.13 -11.44
C ARG A 33 12.24 -0.22 -10.98
N CYS A 34 12.71 -1.29 -11.61
CA CYS A 34 12.44 -2.63 -11.14
C CYS A 34 13.22 -2.89 -9.84
N LEU A 35 12.51 -3.30 -8.80
CA LEU A 35 13.08 -3.58 -7.47
C LEU A 35 13.37 -5.06 -7.28
N SER A 36 12.59 -5.92 -7.94
CA SER A 36 12.77 -7.37 -7.98
C SER A 36 11.94 -7.94 -9.13
N HIS A 37 12.01 -9.25 -9.34
CA HIS A 37 11.19 -9.90 -10.35
C HIS A 37 9.68 -9.72 -10.13
N THR A 38 9.19 -9.26 -8.97
CA THR A 38 7.74 -9.08 -8.70
C THR A 38 7.36 -7.62 -8.37
N LEU A 39 8.37 -6.76 -8.13
CA LEU A 39 8.17 -5.43 -7.56
C LEU A 39 8.69 -4.32 -8.47
N LEU A 40 7.86 -3.30 -8.67
CA LEU A 40 8.16 -2.10 -9.43
C LEU A 40 8.13 -0.86 -8.52
N TRP A 41 9.10 0.02 -8.66
CA TRP A 41 8.98 1.39 -8.19
C TRP A 41 8.59 2.29 -9.36
N ASN A 42 7.42 2.91 -9.25
CA ASN A 42 6.87 3.84 -10.22
C ASN A 42 6.99 5.28 -9.67
N PRO A 43 7.64 6.22 -10.38
CA PRO A 43 7.77 7.60 -9.92
C PRO A 43 6.43 8.37 -9.86
N LYS A 44 5.37 7.83 -10.45
CA LYS A 44 4.03 8.43 -10.52
C LYS A 44 2.98 7.42 -10.03
N PRO A 45 3.01 7.04 -8.73
CA PRO A 45 2.05 6.09 -8.21
C PRO A 45 0.63 6.70 -8.19
N LYS A 46 -0.39 5.86 -8.32
CA LYS A 46 -1.77 6.29 -8.11
C LYS A 46 -2.06 6.30 -6.60
N PHE A 47 -2.25 7.50 -6.07
CA PHE A 47 -2.60 7.72 -4.68
C PHE A 47 -4.05 7.36 -4.38
N PHE A 48 -4.36 7.30 -3.09
CA PHE A 48 -5.71 7.03 -2.61
C PHE A 48 -6.66 8.21 -2.89
N ASP A 49 -7.89 7.91 -3.30
CA ASP A 49 -8.99 8.87 -3.44
C ASP A 49 -9.66 9.19 -2.09
N TYR A 50 -10.61 10.12 -2.10
CA TYR A 50 -11.36 10.52 -0.90
C TYR A 50 -12.06 9.34 -0.18
N LYS A 51 -12.66 8.41 -0.94
CA LYS A 51 -13.38 7.27 -0.34
C LYS A 51 -12.39 6.32 0.32
N GLN A 52 -11.26 6.08 -0.34
CA GLN A 52 -10.14 5.29 0.16
C GLN A 52 -9.57 5.86 1.47
N LEU A 53 -9.30 7.17 1.49
CA LEU A 53 -8.76 7.85 2.66
C LEU A 53 -9.73 7.79 3.84
N LYS A 54 -11.04 7.94 3.58
CA LYS A 54 -12.06 7.76 4.61
C LYS A 54 -12.02 6.36 5.23
N GLU A 55 -11.94 5.33 4.40
CA GLU A 55 -11.87 3.95 4.91
C GLU A 55 -10.58 3.64 5.67
N ILE A 56 -9.44 4.19 5.23
CA ILE A 56 -8.19 4.08 5.97
C ILE A 56 -8.38 4.66 7.38
N ARG A 57 -9.00 5.85 7.51
CA ARG A 57 -9.26 6.46 8.83
C ARG A 57 -10.16 5.61 9.71
N GLU A 58 -11.15 4.93 9.13
CA GLU A 58 -12.09 4.08 9.86
C GLU A 58 -11.47 2.76 10.31
N LYS A 59 -10.62 2.15 9.48
CA LYS A 59 -10.04 0.82 9.74
C LYS A 59 -8.77 0.86 10.58
N LEU A 60 -7.94 1.88 10.39
CA LEU A 60 -6.62 1.97 11.00
C LEU A 60 -6.63 1.86 12.54
N PRO A 61 -7.54 2.51 13.29
CA PRO A 61 -7.59 2.37 14.75
C PRO A 61 -7.92 0.95 15.24
N ASN A 62 -8.80 0.25 14.51
CA ASN A 62 -9.14 -1.14 14.82
C ASN A 62 -7.95 -2.06 14.52
N TRP A 63 -7.35 -1.87 13.34
CA TRP A 63 -6.16 -2.61 12.95
C TRP A 63 -5.01 -2.43 13.96
N LEU A 64 -4.76 -1.21 14.44
CA LEU A 64 -3.78 -0.97 15.50
C LEU A 64 -4.11 -1.70 16.80
N SER A 65 -5.40 -1.75 17.19
CA SER A 65 -5.82 -2.48 18.40
C SER A 65 -5.52 -3.97 18.34
N GLU A 66 -5.50 -4.54 17.14
CA GLU A 66 -5.24 -5.96 16.90
C GLU A 66 -3.74 -6.27 16.74
N ASN A 67 -2.95 -5.29 16.27
CA ASN A 67 -1.56 -5.51 15.86
C ASN A 67 -0.53 -4.85 16.81
N ALA A 68 -0.97 -4.00 17.74
CA ALA A 68 -0.11 -3.31 18.70
C ALA A 68 -0.49 -3.72 20.12
N SER A 69 0.35 -4.54 20.77
CA SER A 69 0.07 -5.10 22.11
C SER A 69 -0.16 -4.05 23.19
N ASP A 70 0.43 -2.85 23.02
CA ASP A 70 0.37 -1.77 23.99
C ASP A 70 -0.65 -0.68 23.61
N PHE A 71 -1.47 -0.90 22.57
CA PHE A 71 -2.46 0.08 22.12
C PHE A 71 -3.72 -0.04 22.95
N SER A 72 -3.83 0.82 23.96
CA SER A 72 -4.93 0.81 24.90
C SER A 72 -6.21 1.38 24.26
N LYS A 73 -7.34 1.18 24.95
CA LYS A 73 -8.61 1.80 24.58
C LYS A 73 -8.51 3.33 24.54
N GLN A 74 -7.75 3.93 25.47
CA GLN A 74 -7.55 5.38 25.50
C GLN A 74 -6.72 5.84 24.30
N ASP A 75 -5.63 5.14 23.98
CA ASP A 75 -4.81 5.44 22.79
C ASP A 75 -5.65 5.39 21.51
N LYS A 76 -6.56 4.42 21.40
CA LYS A 76 -7.51 4.32 20.30
C LYS A 76 -8.42 5.53 20.18
N GLU A 77 -9.00 5.98 21.29
CA GLU A 77 -9.89 7.15 21.31
C GLU A 77 -9.13 8.43 20.94
N GLU A 78 -7.91 8.61 21.44
CA GLU A 78 -7.05 9.74 21.10
C GLU A 78 -6.64 9.71 19.61
N PHE A 79 -6.26 8.54 19.10
CA PHE A 79 -5.87 8.35 17.70
C PHE A 79 -7.04 8.59 16.73
N ILE A 80 -8.26 8.17 17.08
CA ILE A 80 -9.47 8.49 16.32
C ILE A 80 -9.67 10.02 16.24
N GLN A 81 -9.45 10.75 17.34
CA GLN A 81 -9.58 12.21 17.34
C GLN A 81 -8.48 12.87 16.49
N GLU A 82 -7.25 12.37 16.53
CA GLU A 82 -6.16 12.85 15.67
C GLU A 82 -6.51 12.67 14.19
N LEU A 83 -6.92 11.45 13.81
CA LEU A 83 -7.36 11.16 12.45
C LEU A 83 -8.54 12.05 12.05
N ALA A 84 -9.52 12.32 12.92
CA ALA A 84 -10.67 13.17 12.59
C ALA A 84 -10.29 14.63 12.32
N ARG A 85 -9.20 15.14 12.93
CA ARG A 85 -8.73 16.53 12.73
C ARG A 85 -7.86 16.69 11.48
N MET A 86 -7.29 15.60 10.98
CA MET A 86 -6.40 15.60 9.81
C MET A 86 -7.17 15.85 8.52
N THR A 87 -6.64 16.66 7.61
CA THR A 87 -7.17 16.81 6.25
C THR A 87 -6.72 15.66 5.35
N ASP A 88 -7.43 15.44 4.24
CA ASP A 88 -7.04 14.38 3.28
C ASP A 88 -5.65 14.63 2.68
N GLY A 89 -5.29 15.91 2.47
CA GLY A 89 -3.95 16.29 2.00
C GLY A 89 -2.85 15.94 3.00
N GLU A 90 -3.08 16.15 4.29
CA GLU A 90 -2.13 15.78 5.36
C GLU A 90 -1.98 14.26 5.48
N LEU A 91 -3.08 13.51 5.39
CA LEU A 91 -3.04 12.05 5.41
C LEU A 91 -2.28 11.49 4.19
N LEU A 92 -2.53 12.04 3.01
CA LEU A 92 -1.80 11.67 1.79
C LEU A 92 -0.29 11.93 1.89
N GLN A 93 0.12 13.04 2.50
CA GLN A 93 1.54 13.34 2.72
C GLN A 93 2.23 12.35 3.65
N LYS A 94 1.48 11.73 4.57
CA LYS A 94 1.98 10.71 5.50
C LYS A 94 2.02 9.30 4.91
N LEU A 95 1.38 9.09 3.76
CA LEU A 95 1.41 7.83 3.03
C LEU A 95 2.64 7.78 2.12
N ILE A 96 3.64 7.01 2.55
CA ILE A 96 4.93 6.89 1.86
C ILE A 96 4.85 5.75 0.86
N TYR A 97 4.85 6.08 -0.44
CA TYR A 97 4.91 5.06 -1.50
C TYR A 97 6.20 4.23 -1.40
N GLN A 98 6.05 2.90 -1.43
CA GLN A 98 7.19 1.97 -1.40
C GLN A 98 7.43 1.31 -2.74
N TYR A 99 6.42 0.63 -3.26
CA TYR A 99 6.49 -0.15 -4.48
C TYR A 99 5.08 -0.49 -4.97
N SER A 100 5.02 -1.03 -6.17
CA SER A 100 3.84 -1.67 -6.72
C SER A 100 4.12 -3.12 -7.05
N PHE A 101 3.11 -3.97 -6.95
CA PHE A 101 3.17 -5.39 -7.33
C PHE A 101 2.02 -5.75 -8.26
N PHE A 102 2.09 -6.93 -8.87
CA PHE A 102 1.11 -7.45 -9.83
C PHE A 102 0.63 -8.83 -9.36
N ARG A 103 -0.68 -9.03 -9.18
CA ARG A 103 -1.23 -10.27 -8.57
C ARG A 103 -2.30 -10.98 -9.39
N THR A 104 -2.97 -10.29 -10.30
CA THR A 104 -4.23 -10.74 -10.90
C THR A 104 -4.18 -10.68 -12.42
N SER A 105 -3.96 -9.48 -12.96
CA SER A 105 -3.77 -9.22 -14.37
C SER A 105 -2.45 -8.48 -14.61
N GLN A 106 -1.83 -8.71 -15.76
CA GLN A 106 -0.61 -8.02 -16.18
C GLN A 106 -0.76 -6.49 -16.31
N TYR A 107 -1.98 -5.96 -16.21
CA TYR A 107 -2.27 -4.53 -16.31
C TYR A 107 -2.60 -3.90 -14.95
N GLU A 108 -2.88 -4.71 -13.94
CA GLU A 108 -3.27 -4.24 -12.61
C GLU A 108 -2.03 -4.06 -11.74
N GLU A 109 -1.46 -2.85 -11.80
CA GLU A 109 -0.43 -2.40 -10.87
C GLU A 109 -1.09 -2.01 -9.53
N ILE A 110 -0.77 -2.75 -8.48
CA ILE A 110 -1.30 -2.53 -7.12
C ILE A 110 -0.25 -1.76 -6.32
N TYR A 111 -0.60 -0.57 -5.86
CA TYR A 111 0.34 0.33 -5.18
C TYR A 111 0.35 0.08 -3.69
N VAL A 112 1.53 0.04 -3.08
CA VAL A 112 1.71 -0.15 -1.64
C VAL A 112 2.32 1.10 -1.04
N PHE A 113 1.63 1.63 -0.05
CA PHE A 113 2.06 2.77 0.75
C PHE A 113 2.27 2.32 2.18
N ILE A 114 3.19 2.98 2.88
CA ILE A 114 3.38 2.79 4.32
C ILE A 114 2.89 4.03 5.05
N LEU A 115 2.14 3.81 6.10
CA LEU A 115 1.81 4.80 7.11
C LEU A 115 2.56 4.44 8.40
N LYS A 116 3.48 5.31 8.83
CA LYS A 116 4.27 5.10 10.05
C LYS A 116 3.51 5.61 11.26
N ILE A 117 3.32 4.75 12.26
CA ILE A 117 2.63 5.07 13.52
C ILE A 117 3.58 4.67 14.64
N ALA A 118 4.34 5.63 15.15
CA ALA A 118 5.47 5.37 16.03
C ALA A 118 6.41 4.27 15.49
N ASN A 119 6.59 3.18 16.23
CA ASN A 119 7.45 2.06 15.84
C ASN A 119 6.76 1.01 14.95
N ILE A 120 5.52 1.25 14.51
CA ILE A 120 4.73 0.32 13.71
C ILE A 120 4.56 0.87 12.29
N GLN A 121 4.69 -0.03 11.32
CA GLN A 121 4.46 0.27 9.90
C GLN A 121 3.16 -0.39 9.46
N ALA A 122 2.18 0.42 9.08
CA ALA A 122 0.95 -0.04 8.45
C ALA A 122 1.12 0.00 6.93
N TYR A 123 1.03 -1.16 6.28
CA TYR A 123 1.10 -1.30 4.83
C TYR A 123 -0.30 -1.10 4.25
N CYS A 124 -0.56 0.08 3.70
CA CYS A 124 -1.82 0.42 3.05
C CYS A 124 -1.76 0.04 1.57
N ILE A 125 -2.55 -0.96 1.18
CA ILE A 125 -2.56 -1.50 -0.19
C ILE A 125 -3.69 -0.85 -0.99
N ASN A 126 -3.33 -0.23 -2.12
CA ASN A 126 -4.26 0.48 -3.00
C ASN A 126 -4.67 -0.37 -4.22
N TYR A 127 -5.81 -1.05 -4.11
CA TYR A 127 -6.47 -1.74 -5.22
C TYR A 127 -7.38 -0.79 -6.02
N ASN A 128 -6.80 0.17 -6.76
CA ASN A 128 -7.56 1.21 -7.47
C ASN A 128 -8.65 0.68 -8.43
N GLU A 129 -8.46 -0.48 -9.06
CA GLU A 129 -9.45 -1.06 -9.98
C GLU A 129 -10.72 -1.48 -9.26
N VAL A 130 -10.60 -2.00 -8.03
CA VAL A 130 -11.73 -2.38 -7.17
C VAL A 130 -12.62 -1.16 -6.91
N TYR A 131 -12.01 -0.01 -6.62
CA TYR A 131 -12.72 1.24 -6.37
C TYR A 131 -13.36 1.83 -7.63
N SER A 132 -12.67 1.70 -8.77
CA SER A 132 -13.20 2.11 -10.07
C SER A 132 -14.45 1.31 -10.44
N ASN A 133 -14.44 -0.01 -10.21
CA ASN A 133 -15.61 -0.86 -10.39
C ASN A 133 -16.71 -0.58 -9.36
N TYR A 134 -16.35 -0.26 -8.11
CA TYR A 134 -17.32 0.09 -7.06
C TYR A 134 -18.05 1.41 -7.35
N ASN A 135 -17.42 2.40 -7.97
CA ASN A 135 -18.12 3.62 -8.36
C ASN A 135 -19.26 3.34 -9.36
N ASN A 136 -19.28 2.16 -9.97
CA ASN A 136 -20.41 1.67 -10.77
C ASN A 136 -21.41 0.83 -9.94
N LYS A 137 -21.40 0.87 -8.59
CA LYS A 137 -22.23 0.02 -7.71
C LYS A 137 -23.69 -0.13 -8.13
N ASP A 138 -24.25 0.90 -8.75
CA ASP A 138 -25.62 0.90 -9.29
C ASP A 138 -25.85 -0.16 -10.39
N ILE A 139 -24.79 -0.78 -10.94
CA ILE A 139 -24.87 -1.87 -11.92
C ILE A 139 -24.87 -3.27 -11.30
N TYR A 140 -24.53 -3.40 -10.01
CA TYR A 140 -24.44 -4.71 -9.34
C TYR A 140 -25.64 -4.91 -8.42
N PRO A 141 -26.38 -6.04 -8.54
CA PRO A 141 -27.48 -6.36 -7.66
C PRO A 141 -27.03 -6.60 -6.21
N GLU A 142 -27.93 -6.41 -5.26
CA GLU A 142 -27.68 -6.73 -3.86
C GLU A 142 -27.37 -8.24 -3.70
N GLY A 143 -26.28 -8.57 -3.02
CA GLY A 143 -25.82 -9.97 -2.85
C GLY A 143 -25.02 -10.55 -4.03
N ASP A 144 -24.55 -9.70 -4.96
CA ASP A 144 -23.67 -10.15 -6.04
C ASP A 144 -22.35 -10.73 -5.50
N GLU A 145 -22.11 -12.02 -5.77
CA GLU A 145 -20.93 -12.75 -5.28
C GLU A 145 -19.61 -12.16 -5.80
N PHE A 146 -19.59 -11.61 -7.02
CA PHE A 146 -18.40 -10.99 -7.57
C PHE A 146 -18.07 -9.71 -6.79
N TYR A 147 -19.09 -8.91 -6.50
CA TYR A 147 -18.96 -7.70 -5.68
C TYR A 147 -18.54 -8.00 -4.23
N ASP A 148 -19.06 -9.07 -3.62
CA ASP A 148 -18.65 -9.49 -2.29
C ASP A 148 -17.20 -10.01 -2.24
N ARG A 149 -16.73 -10.64 -3.32
CA ARG A 149 -15.31 -10.98 -3.46
C ARG A 149 -14.45 -9.72 -3.56
N LEU A 150 -14.90 -8.69 -4.27
CA LEU A 150 -14.18 -7.43 -4.44
C LEU A 150 -14.00 -6.67 -3.12
N LYS A 151 -14.97 -6.72 -2.19
CA LYS A 151 -14.86 -6.10 -0.86
C LYS A 151 -13.64 -6.55 -0.06
N LYS A 152 -13.14 -7.78 -0.30
CA LYS A 152 -11.93 -8.30 0.35
C LYS A 152 -10.68 -7.48 0.03
N TYR A 153 -10.73 -6.66 -1.02
CA TYR A 153 -9.61 -5.87 -1.52
C TYR A 153 -9.76 -4.36 -1.20
N TYR A 154 -10.67 -3.99 -0.30
CA TYR A 154 -11.05 -2.58 -0.06
C TYR A 154 -10.77 -2.16 1.37
N PRO A 155 -10.11 -1.01 1.58
CA PRO A 155 -8.64 -1.01 1.63
C PRO A 155 -8.14 -2.06 2.63
N ILE A 156 -7.04 -2.72 2.26
CA ILE A 156 -6.36 -3.65 3.15
C ILE A 156 -5.20 -2.90 3.82
N ILE A 157 -5.16 -3.01 5.15
CA ILE A 157 -4.06 -2.53 5.97
C ILE A 157 -3.38 -3.78 6.52
N GLU A 158 -2.11 -3.96 6.21
CA GLU A 158 -1.32 -5.13 6.57
C GLU A 158 -0.08 -4.74 7.40
N ASN A 159 0.59 -5.74 7.97
CA ASN A 159 1.85 -5.57 8.67
C ASN A 159 3.05 -5.88 7.76
N GLU A 160 4.26 -5.60 8.27
CA GLU A 160 5.52 -5.91 7.57
C GLU A 160 5.68 -7.40 7.28
N ALA A 161 5.27 -8.27 8.22
CA ALA A 161 5.35 -9.72 8.04
C ALA A 161 4.48 -10.23 6.88
N TRP A 162 3.34 -9.61 6.60
CA TRP A 162 2.56 -9.93 5.39
C TRP A 162 3.39 -9.68 4.14
N ALA A 163 4.06 -8.52 4.06
CA ALA A 163 4.87 -8.17 2.90
C ALA A 163 6.07 -9.12 2.76
N GLU A 164 6.74 -9.46 3.87
CA GLU A 164 7.80 -10.48 3.88
C GLU A 164 7.29 -11.86 3.44
N ASN A 165 6.09 -12.26 3.85
CA ASN A 165 5.51 -13.54 3.43
C ASN A 165 5.08 -13.55 1.96
N GLU A 166 4.52 -12.44 1.46
CA GLU A 166 4.05 -12.34 0.07
C GLU A 166 5.23 -12.19 -0.90
N PHE A 167 6.33 -11.55 -0.49
CA PHE A 167 7.41 -11.16 -1.39
C PHE A 167 8.81 -11.69 -1.02
N GLY A 168 9.03 -12.24 0.19
CA GLY A 168 10.29 -12.88 0.60
C GLY A 168 11.53 -11.98 0.52
N ASP A 169 12.68 -12.58 0.20
CA ASP A 169 14.01 -11.95 0.03
C ASP A 169 14.09 -10.92 -1.12
N SER A 170 12.97 -10.59 -1.77
CA SER A 170 12.92 -9.68 -2.93
C SER A 170 13.15 -8.21 -2.59
N GLY A 171 13.71 -7.93 -1.40
CA GLY A 171 14.28 -6.65 -1.05
C GLY A 171 13.22 -5.59 -0.80
N ILE A 172 12.21 -5.89 0.03
CA ILE A 172 11.46 -4.85 0.72
C ILE A 172 12.50 -4.08 1.54
N ILE A 173 13.05 -3.01 0.96
CA ILE A 173 14.11 -2.23 1.59
C ILE A 173 13.43 -1.55 2.78
N PRO A 174 13.79 -1.89 4.02
CA PRO A 174 13.26 -1.17 5.17
C PRO A 174 13.68 0.29 5.00
N VAL A 175 12.72 1.21 5.12
CA VAL A 175 13.07 2.64 5.16
C VAL A 175 13.88 2.85 6.45
N ASN A 176 15.21 2.95 6.32
CA ASN A 176 16.14 3.16 7.43
C ASN A 176 15.63 4.25 8.39
N ASN A 177 15.20 3.85 9.59
CA ASN A 177 14.79 4.76 10.66
C ASN A 177 16.02 5.40 11.31
N LYS A 178 16.24 6.69 11.06
CA LYS A 178 17.01 7.53 12.00
C LYS A 178 16.02 8.19 12.96
N SER A 179 15.97 7.64 14.17
CA SER A 179 15.17 8.17 15.28
C SER A 179 15.56 9.61 15.61
N ASN A 180 14.59 10.51 15.71
CA ASN A 180 14.76 11.75 16.46
C ASN A 180 13.47 12.15 17.18
N LYS A 181 13.58 12.11 18.51
CA LYS A 181 12.76 12.71 19.58
C LYS A 181 11.24 12.49 19.61
N GLN A 182 10.84 11.93 20.75
CA GLN A 182 9.49 11.63 21.22
C GLN A 182 8.50 12.79 21.08
N PRO A 183 7.34 12.53 20.48
CA PRO A 183 6.09 13.17 20.87
C PRO A 183 5.52 12.50 22.13
N THR A 184 4.73 13.26 22.89
CA THR A 184 4.08 12.84 24.14
C THR A 184 2.87 11.90 23.95
N SER A 185 2.54 11.52 22.71
CA SER A 185 1.61 10.42 22.40
C SER A 185 2.40 9.30 21.73
N LYS A 186 2.30 8.09 22.29
CA LYS A 186 3.07 6.91 21.86
C LYS A 186 2.72 6.44 20.43
N PHE A 187 1.65 6.96 19.82
CA PHE A 187 1.13 6.52 18.52
C PHE A 187 0.75 7.68 17.59
N LEU A 188 1.64 8.68 17.46
CA LEU A 188 1.46 9.72 16.44
C LEU A 188 1.85 9.22 15.04
N LEU A 189 1.19 9.78 14.03
CA LEU A 189 1.57 9.54 12.65
C LEU A 189 2.88 10.27 12.31
N GLU A 190 3.88 9.52 11.86
CA GLU A 190 5.20 10.02 11.48
C GLU A 190 5.29 10.33 9.98
N ASN A 191 6.33 11.07 9.59
CA ASN A 191 6.64 11.39 8.19
C ASN A 191 7.77 10.51 7.66
#